data_AF-B3PRX2-F1
#
_entry.id   AF-B3PRX2-F1
#
_cell.length_a   1.000
_cell.length_b   1.000
_cell.length_c   1.000
_cell.angle_alpha   90.00
_cell.angle_beta   90.00
_cell.angle_gamma   90.00
#
_symmetry.space_group_name_H-M   'P 1'
#
loop_
_entity.id
_entity.type
_entity.pdbx_description
1 polymer ?
#
loop_
_entity_poly.entity_id
_entity_poly.type
_entity_poly.pdbx_seq_one_letter_code
_entity_poly.pdbx_strand_id
1 'polypeptide(L)'
;MDMQTSFLDRLFEAGLLIDTGIDGLYGRSGQFEEVIAAFERLIDKVGGADGAEAMRFPPGMNRAFFEKSGYMKSFPQLAGTVHSFCGSELDHVSLLQCMEVGEDWTKGQEATDIVLTPAACYPLYPTVAKRGNLPKTGGLFDLQSYCFRHEPSKDPARQQLFRMREYVCMGTEEHVTDFRQRWMDRGVEMMKAVGLEVTIDIANDPFFGRAGKMLANNQRDQNLKFELLIPITSAANPTACMSFNYHQDAFGTKWGLNLEDGSVAHTACVGFGLERIALALFHHHGLDVKTWPANVRKALWGLSDAMTSVFPGISPETYRQHALHSGERAWPETNCYVDLWIEVLATSGVAPEAMLGFTLAQDFEGDQFTFFKVPLEDLETLYGIRATELAIYDRVERHVDVQIARGRLCLIEMDSFYMPDTRGTAYRQEHGKTTVAINRLDVAAKRVEYFHNASYFHLEGEDFDGLFQLQLTEKDPPFLPYTEFARFPERPADEAHLRATARRLAGVHFNRRPSDNPIRAFAAVFPQQVEAVAERPFGFFHKYAFNTLRQVGANFELAADHLAWLSADEFADAADHARRISDAAKSVQFQLARAVARRRFEPLQAALDPAADAWDLMMASLAERI
;
A
#
# COMPACT_ATOMS: atom_id res chain seq x y z
N MET A 1 -44.43 -4.83 19.66
CA MET A 1 -43.42 -3.80 19.93
C MET A 1 -42.11 -4.50 19.64
N ASP A 2 -41.63 -4.41 18.39
CA ASP A 2 -40.46 -5.16 17.95
C ASP A 2 -39.26 -4.74 18.80
N MET A 3 -38.76 -5.69 19.58
CA MET A 3 -37.61 -5.50 20.45
C MET A 3 -36.40 -5.43 19.50
N GLN A 4 -35.85 -4.23 19.29
CA GLN A 4 -34.64 -4.03 18.48
C GLN A 4 -33.57 -5.03 18.91
N THR A 5 -33.04 -5.81 17.96
CA THR A 5 -31.90 -6.72 18.15
C THR A 5 -30.76 -5.99 18.85
N SER A 6 -30.20 -6.60 19.92
CA SER A 6 -29.17 -5.92 20.72
C SER A 6 -27.89 -5.69 19.91
N PHE A 7 -27.03 -4.76 20.33
CA PHE A 7 -25.76 -4.53 19.63
C PHE A 7 -24.87 -5.78 19.63
N LEU A 8 -24.87 -6.55 20.72
CA LEU A 8 -24.15 -7.82 20.81
C LEU A 8 -24.68 -8.84 19.79
N ASP A 9 -26.00 -9.02 19.73
CA ASP A 9 -26.62 -9.97 18.79
C ASP A 9 -26.30 -9.59 17.34
N ARG A 10 -26.35 -8.30 17.01
CA ARG A 10 -25.97 -7.79 15.68
C ARG A 10 -24.51 -8.06 15.34
N LEU A 11 -23.60 -7.98 16.31
CA LEU A 11 -22.17 -8.30 16.12
C LEU A 11 -21.95 -9.80 15.85
N PHE A 12 -22.72 -10.67 16.50
CA PHE A 12 -22.71 -12.10 16.23
C PHE A 12 -23.32 -12.43 14.87
N GLU A 13 -24.47 -11.84 14.53
CA GLU A 13 -25.13 -12.02 13.22
C GLU A 13 -24.24 -11.57 12.06
N ALA A 14 -23.49 -10.47 12.23
CA ALA A 14 -22.52 -9.99 11.25
C ALA A 14 -21.21 -10.81 11.23
N GLY A 15 -21.03 -11.76 12.16
CA GLY A 15 -19.80 -12.53 12.31
C GLY A 15 -18.59 -11.69 12.71
N LEU A 16 -18.79 -10.52 13.32
CA LEU A 16 -17.70 -9.65 13.82
C LEU A 16 -17.15 -10.16 15.15
N LEU A 17 -18.07 -10.58 16.03
CA LEU A 17 -17.76 -11.37 17.22
C LEU A 17 -18.23 -12.82 17.01
N ILE A 18 -17.62 -13.75 17.74
CA ILE A 18 -17.95 -15.17 17.72
C ILE A 18 -18.32 -15.57 19.14
N ASP A 19 -19.52 -16.12 19.32
CA ASP A 19 -19.99 -16.61 20.60
C ASP A 19 -19.17 -17.84 21.04
N THR A 20 -18.63 -17.80 22.26
CA THR A 20 -17.91 -18.92 22.88
C THR A 20 -18.73 -19.63 23.95
N GLY A 21 -19.95 -19.16 24.22
CA GLY A 21 -20.85 -19.65 25.26
C GLY A 21 -20.65 -19.01 26.63
N ILE A 22 -19.75 -18.02 26.77
CA ILE A 22 -19.45 -17.34 28.03
C ILE A 22 -19.60 -15.82 27.88
N ASP A 23 -20.44 -15.21 28.71
CA ASP A 23 -20.66 -13.76 28.73
C ASP A 23 -19.34 -12.99 28.94
N GLY A 24 -19.05 -12.03 28.07
CA GLY A 24 -17.82 -11.25 28.06
C GLY A 24 -16.58 -12.00 27.52
N LEU A 25 -16.71 -13.22 27.01
CA LEU A 25 -15.60 -13.95 26.36
C LEU A 25 -15.97 -14.27 24.91
N TYR A 26 -15.38 -13.54 23.96
CA TYR A 26 -15.77 -13.63 22.56
C TYR A 26 -14.57 -13.91 21.65
N GLY A 27 -14.78 -14.73 20.63
CA GLY A 27 -13.90 -14.77 19.47
C GLY A 27 -14.13 -13.54 18.57
N ARG A 28 -13.21 -13.27 17.65
CA ARG A 28 -13.21 -12.06 16.81
C ARG A 28 -12.85 -12.45 15.39
N SER A 29 -13.50 -11.83 14.40
CA SER A 29 -13.20 -12.09 12.98
C SER A 29 -11.99 -11.31 12.49
N GLY A 30 -11.49 -11.68 11.30
CA GLY A 30 -10.40 -10.96 10.64
C GLY A 30 -10.71 -9.46 10.44
N GLN A 31 -11.96 -9.11 10.14
CA GLN A 31 -12.36 -7.70 9.97
C GLN A 31 -12.34 -6.93 11.30
N PHE A 32 -12.75 -7.55 12.41
CA PHE A 32 -12.67 -6.92 13.73
C PHE A 32 -11.20 -6.69 14.14
N GLU A 33 -10.35 -7.69 13.91
CA GLU A 33 -8.91 -7.62 14.16
C GLU A 33 -8.23 -6.56 13.27
N GLU A 34 -8.66 -6.41 12.02
CA GLU A 34 -8.15 -5.39 11.10
C GLU A 34 -8.44 -3.96 11.58
N VAL A 35 -9.64 -3.71 12.12
CA VAL A 35 -9.99 -2.41 12.72
C VAL A 35 -9.10 -2.09 13.92
N ILE A 36 -8.84 -3.08 14.78
CA ILE A 36 -7.91 -2.90 15.91
C ILE A 36 -6.51 -2.56 15.40
N ALA A 37 -5.97 -3.35 14.47
CA ALA A 37 -4.65 -3.12 13.91
C ALA A 37 -4.53 -1.75 13.22
N ALA A 38 -5.59 -1.28 12.56
CA ALA A 38 -5.65 0.04 11.94
C ALA A 38 -5.63 1.18 12.97
N PHE A 39 -6.38 1.03 14.07
CA PHE A 39 -6.35 2.00 15.16
C PHE A 39 -5.00 2.01 15.88
N GLU A 40 -4.34 0.85 16.05
CA GLU A 40 -2.99 0.78 16.61
C GLU A 40 -1.97 1.53 15.75
N ARG A 41 -2.05 1.44 14.41
CA ARG A 41 -1.21 2.25 13.52
C ARG A 41 -1.47 3.75 13.67
N LEU A 42 -2.71 4.15 13.97
CA LEU A 42 -3.02 5.55 14.28
C LEU A 42 -2.37 5.99 15.60
N ILE A 43 -2.37 5.13 16.63
CA ILE A 43 -1.63 5.38 17.87
C ILE A 43 -0.12 5.54 17.57
N ASP A 44 0.46 4.67 16.74
CA ASP A 44 1.87 4.75 16.34
C ASP A 44 2.19 6.07 15.63
N LYS A 45 1.31 6.52 14.73
CA LYS A 45 1.48 7.79 14.01
C LYS A 45 1.49 8.99 14.95
N VAL A 46 0.70 8.95 16.02
CA VAL A 46 0.56 10.05 16.98
C VAL A 46 1.65 10.04 18.05
N GLY A 47 2.02 8.86 18.55
CA GLY A 47 2.98 8.69 19.64
C GLY A 47 4.39 8.31 19.23
N GLY A 48 4.62 7.84 18.00
CA GLY A 48 5.89 7.22 17.58
C GLY A 48 7.09 8.16 17.66
N ALA A 49 6.88 9.46 17.44
CA ALA A 49 7.94 10.47 17.56
C ALA A 49 8.40 10.71 19.00
N ASP A 50 7.64 10.27 20.02
CA ASP A 50 8.02 10.43 21.42
C ASP A 50 9.13 9.44 21.85
N GLY A 51 9.47 8.45 21.02
CA GLY A 51 10.60 7.55 21.26
C GLY A 51 10.40 6.58 22.44
N ALA A 52 9.16 6.18 22.72
CA ALA A 52 8.86 5.23 23.79
C ALA A 52 9.49 3.85 23.55
N GLU A 53 10.07 3.25 24.59
CA GLU A 53 10.56 1.86 24.52
C GLU A 53 9.38 0.89 24.48
N ALA A 54 9.24 0.16 23.37
CA ALA A 54 8.17 -0.81 23.19
C ALA A 54 8.45 -2.11 23.98
N MET A 55 7.50 -2.53 24.81
CA MET A 55 7.49 -3.83 25.48
C MET A 55 6.14 -4.51 25.31
N ARG A 56 6.13 -5.84 25.19
CA ARG A 56 4.91 -6.63 25.02
C ARG A 56 4.91 -7.72 26.09
N PHE A 57 3.99 -7.63 27.04
CA PHE A 57 3.90 -8.58 28.15
C PHE A 57 2.86 -9.66 27.85
N PRO A 58 3.11 -10.92 28.27
CA PRO A 58 2.12 -11.99 28.12
C PRO A 58 0.86 -11.70 28.97
N PRO A 59 -0.28 -12.37 28.68
CA PRO A 59 -1.53 -12.23 29.44
C PRO A 59 -1.49 -12.74 30.89
N GLY A 60 -0.32 -13.12 31.39
CA GLY A 60 -0.09 -13.53 32.76
C GLY A 60 1.10 -12.79 33.35
N MET A 61 1.05 -12.54 34.66
CA MET A 61 2.12 -11.91 35.42
C MET A 61 2.45 -12.69 36.68
N ASN A 62 3.63 -12.42 37.24
CA ASN A 62 4.08 -13.02 38.48
C ASN A 62 3.14 -12.67 39.65
N ARG A 63 2.61 -13.70 40.32
CA ARG A 63 1.67 -13.58 41.44
C ARG A 63 2.20 -12.72 42.59
N ALA A 64 3.46 -12.89 42.98
CA ALA A 64 4.06 -12.08 44.05
C ALA A 64 4.16 -10.60 43.66
N PHE A 65 4.40 -10.28 42.38
CA PHE A 65 4.38 -8.89 41.92
C PHE A 65 2.97 -8.30 41.91
N PHE A 66 1.98 -9.10 41.51
CA PHE A 66 0.57 -8.73 41.58
C PHE A 66 0.13 -8.45 43.02
N GLU A 67 0.50 -9.29 43.98
CA GLU A 67 0.22 -9.07 45.41
C GLU A 67 0.91 -7.82 45.94
N LYS A 68 2.22 -7.67 45.66
CA LYS A 68 3.00 -6.49 46.08
C LYS A 68 2.45 -5.20 45.48
N SER A 69 1.90 -5.25 44.26
CA SER A 69 1.26 -4.09 43.61
C SER A 69 0.09 -3.52 44.43
N GLY A 70 -0.53 -4.34 45.29
CA GLY A 70 -1.73 -3.99 46.05
C GLY A 70 -3.04 -4.22 45.29
N TYR A 71 -2.98 -4.82 44.08
CA TYR A 71 -4.17 -5.09 43.29
C TYR A 71 -5.18 -5.95 44.06
N MET A 72 -4.75 -7.06 44.66
CA MET A 72 -5.64 -7.95 45.42
C MET A 72 -6.31 -7.26 46.63
N LYS A 73 -5.70 -6.21 47.18
CA LYS A 73 -6.30 -5.41 48.25
C LYS A 73 -7.36 -4.44 47.72
N SER A 74 -7.21 -4.02 46.46
CA SER A 74 -8.00 -2.94 45.85
C SER A 74 -9.16 -3.48 45.01
N PHE A 75 -8.94 -4.56 44.27
CA PHE A 75 -9.85 -5.12 43.26
C PHE A 75 -9.95 -6.66 43.33
N PRO A 76 -10.14 -7.29 44.51
CA PRO A 76 -10.20 -8.75 44.63
C PRO A 76 -11.30 -9.39 43.78
N GLN A 77 -12.42 -8.68 43.57
CA GLN A 77 -13.55 -9.12 42.76
C GLN A 77 -13.25 -9.21 41.27
N LEU A 78 -12.19 -8.55 40.79
CA LEU A 78 -11.79 -8.52 39.38
C LEU A 78 -10.61 -9.47 39.07
N ALA A 79 -9.97 -10.02 40.10
CA ALA A 79 -8.75 -10.81 39.97
C ALA A 79 -9.02 -12.18 39.34
N GLY A 80 -8.10 -12.65 38.49
CA GLY A 80 -8.09 -14.01 37.95
C GLY A 80 -6.76 -14.70 38.26
N THR A 81 -6.82 -15.88 38.87
CA THR A 81 -5.65 -16.68 39.23
C THR A 81 -5.56 -17.93 38.35
N VAL A 82 -4.36 -18.30 37.93
CA VAL A 82 -4.15 -19.51 37.12
C VAL A 82 -3.92 -20.69 38.07
N HIS A 83 -4.79 -21.69 37.98
CA HIS A 83 -4.63 -22.97 38.69
C HIS A 83 -4.29 -24.07 37.69
N SER A 84 -3.48 -25.04 38.14
CA SER A 84 -3.02 -26.16 37.34
C SER A 84 -3.10 -27.47 38.11
N PHE A 85 -3.14 -28.58 37.39
CA PHE A 85 -2.96 -29.91 37.97
C PHE A 85 -1.47 -30.10 38.31
N CYS A 86 -1.17 -30.20 39.60
CA CYS A 86 0.19 -30.42 40.12
C CYS A 86 0.39 -31.84 40.69
N GLY A 87 -0.57 -32.74 40.45
CA GLY A 87 -0.57 -34.10 40.97
C GLY A 87 0.33 -35.07 40.20
N SER A 88 0.42 -36.29 40.72
CA SER A 88 1.16 -37.41 40.14
C SER A 88 0.34 -38.22 39.12
N GLU A 89 0.93 -39.26 38.53
CA GLU A 89 0.21 -40.20 37.65
C GLU A 89 -0.99 -40.86 38.35
N LEU A 90 -0.90 -41.15 39.65
CA LEU A 90 -2.02 -41.70 40.42
C LEU A 90 -3.16 -40.70 40.59
N ASP A 91 -2.82 -39.42 40.79
CA ASP A 91 -3.80 -38.34 40.92
C ASP A 91 -4.50 -38.08 39.58
N HIS A 92 -3.82 -38.33 38.44
CA HIS A 92 -4.42 -38.23 37.11
C HIS A 92 -5.52 -39.28 36.92
N VAL A 93 -5.34 -40.51 37.41
CA VAL A 93 -6.40 -41.53 37.38
C VAL A 93 -7.63 -41.06 38.17
N SER A 94 -7.41 -40.46 39.33
CA SER A 94 -8.49 -39.91 40.17
C SER A 94 -9.21 -38.74 39.48
N LEU A 95 -8.46 -37.88 38.78
CA LEU A 95 -9.01 -36.80 37.95
C LEU A 95 -9.91 -37.35 36.83
N LEU A 96 -9.44 -38.37 36.10
CA LEU A 96 -10.23 -39.01 35.03
C LEU A 96 -11.53 -39.61 35.58
N GLN A 97 -11.46 -40.29 36.72
CA GLN A 97 -12.66 -40.84 37.37
C GLN A 97 -13.64 -39.74 37.78
N CYS A 98 -13.13 -38.65 38.38
CA CYS A 98 -13.94 -37.48 38.77
C CYS A 98 -14.68 -36.88 37.57
N MET A 99 -14.00 -36.75 36.42
CA MET A 99 -14.60 -36.28 35.17
C MET A 99 -15.65 -37.25 34.62
N GLU A 100 -15.40 -38.56 34.68
CA GLU A 100 -16.32 -39.59 34.17
C GLU A 100 -17.66 -39.61 34.95
N VAL A 101 -17.61 -39.41 36.27
CA VAL A 101 -18.81 -39.37 37.11
C VAL A 101 -19.48 -37.99 37.14
N GLY A 102 -18.90 -36.98 36.47
CA GLY A 102 -19.43 -35.62 36.40
C GLY A 102 -19.27 -34.81 37.69
N GLU A 103 -18.27 -35.13 38.52
CA GLU A 103 -17.92 -34.34 39.69
C GLU A 103 -17.09 -33.09 39.33
N ASP A 104 -16.99 -32.15 40.26
CA ASP A 104 -16.22 -30.91 40.08
C ASP A 104 -14.71 -31.17 40.19
N TRP A 105 -14.10 -31.46 39.05
CA TRP A 105 -12.67 -31.74 38.92
C TRP A 105 -11.77 -30.55 39.29
N THR A 106 -12.29 -29.32 39.30
CA THR A 106 -11.48 -28.12 39.52
C THR A 106 -10.96 -28.00 40.95
N LYS A 107 -11.59 -28.69 41.92
CA LYS A 107 -11.19 -28.71 43.34
C LYS A 107 -9.80 -29.28 43.57
N GLY A 108 -9.30 -30.14 42.66
CA GLY A 108 -7.98 -30.73 42.73
C GLY A 108 -6.88 -29.88 42.09
N GLN A 109 -7.20 -28.69 41.57
CA GLN A 109 -6.22 -27.79 40.97
C GLN A 109 -5.53 -26.95 42.06
N GLU A 110 -4.25 -26.65 41.86
CA GLU A 110 -3.47 -25.82 42.77
C GLU A 110 -3.13 -24.48 42.12
N ALA A 111 -3.12 -23.41 42.92
CA ALA A 111 -2.77 -22.07 42.44
C ALA A 111 -1.29 -22.02 42.04
N THR A 112 -1.03 -21.55 40.82
CA THR A 112 0.33 -21.34 40.31
C THR A 112 0.91 -19.99 40.74
N ASP A 113 2.17 -19.72 40.37
CA ASP A 113 2.78 -18.40 40.51
C ASP A 113 2.41 -17.40 39.40
N ILE A 114 1.41 -17.73 38.59
CA ILE A 114 0.89 -16.90 37.50
C ILE A 114 -0.52 -16.44 37.84
N VAL A 115 -0.77 -15.14 37.64
CA VAL A 115 -2.11 -14.55 37.65
C VAL A 115 -2.37 -13.88 36.32
N LEU A 116 -3.63 -13.77 35.91
CA LEU A 116 -3.97 -13.06 34.68
C LEU A 116 -3.71 -11.57 34.88
N THR A 117 -3.04 -10.95 33.90
CA THR A 117 -2.64 -9.54 33.95
C THR A 117 -3.89 -8.64 34.00
N PRO A 118 -4.10 -7.78 35.00
CA PRO A 118 -5.32 -6.94 35.07
C PRO A 118 -5.21 -5.59 34.36
N ALA A 119 -3.98 -5.11 34.16
CA ALA A 119 -3.60 -3.94 33.37
C ALA A 119 -2.18 -4.13 32.85
N ALA A 120 -1.89 -3.65 31.64
CA ALA A 120 -0.64 -3.94 30.93
C ALA A 120 0.60 -3.33 31.62
N CYS A 121 0.43 -2.27 32.41
CA CYS A 121 1.50 -1.57 33.12
C CYS A 121 2.04 -2.27 34.36
N TYR A 122 1.30 -3.18 35.02
CA TYR A 122 1.75 -3.77 36.29
C TYR A 122 3.11 -4.50 36.20
N PRO A 123 3.40 -5.30 35.16
CA PRO A 123 4.72 -5.95 35.01
C PRO A 123 5.86 -4.97 34.71
N LEU A 124 5.58 -3.75 34.24
CA LEU A 124 6.60 -2.78 33.86
C LEU A 124 7.38 -2.27 35.09
N TYR A 125 6.69 -1.85 36.15
CA TYR A 125 7.32 -1.23 37.32
C TYR A 125 8.45 -2.06 37.95
N PRO A 126 8.26 -3.36 38.30
CA PRO A 126 9.36 -4.18 38.80
C PRO A 126 10.45 -4.43 37.76
N THR A 127 10.10 -4.44 36.46
CA THR A 127 11.06 -4.67 35.37
C THR A 127 12.00 -3.48 35.23
N VAL A 128 11.46 -2.26 35.26
CA VAL A 128 12.25 -1.02 35.19
C VAL A 128 13.05 -0.81 36.47
N ALA A 129 12.48 -1.09 37.64
CA ALA A 129 13.19 -0.94 38.92
C ALA A 129 14.46 -1.78 39.00
N LYS A 130 14.46 -2.97 38.37
CA LYS A 130 15.65 -3.83 38.28
C LYS A 130 16.78 -3.26 37.42
N ARG A 131 16.50 -2.26 36.56
CA ARG A 131 17.51 -1.60 35.72
C ARG A 131 18.32 -0.56 36.49
N GLY A 132 17.94 -0.22 37.72
CA GLY A 132 18.57 0.82 38.52
C GLY A 132 17.84 2.16 38.40
N ASN A 133 18.55 3.24 38.72
CA ASN A 133 17.98 4.59 38.69
C ASN A 133 17.64 5.02 37.26
N LEU A 134 16.50 5.67 37.10
CA LEU A 134 16.06 6.28 35.86
C LEU A 134 16.91 7.52 35.53
N PRO A 135 17.23 7.78 34.25
CA PRO A 135 17.93 8.98 33.86
C PRO A 135 17.13 10.24 34.22
N LYS A 136 17.79 11.39 34.34
CA LYS A 136 17.11 12.67 34.62
C LYS A 136 15.99 13.01 33.65
N THR A 137 16.05 12.52 32.41
CA THR A 137 14.99 12.70 31.39
C THR A 137 13.74 11.84 31.64
N GLY A 138 13.75 10.98 32.65
CA GLY A 138 12.71 9.98 32.89
C GLY A 138 12.76 8.82 31.90
N GLY A 139 11.73 7.97 31.95
CA GLY A 139 11.50 6.86 31.03
C GLY A 139 10.10 6.92 30.44
N LEU A 140 10.00 6.55 29.16
CA LEU A 140 8.74 6.44 28.43
C LEU A 140 8.64 5.06 27.77
N PHE A 141 7.53 4.38 27.97
CA PHE A 141 7.34 2.99 27.56
C PHE A 141 6.01 2.82 26.82
N ASP A 142 5.99 2.02 25.75
CA ASP A 142 4.79 1.60 25.03
C ASP A 142 4.53 0.12 25.30
N LEU A 143 3.42 -0.17 25.95
CA LEU A 143 3.05 -1.50 26.44
C LEU A 143 1.83 -2.03 25.72
N GLN A 144 1.75 -3.35 25.60
CA GLN A 144 0.51 -4.01 25.23
C GLN A 144 0.43 -5.39 25.87
N SER A 145 -0.77 -5.76 26.30
CA SER A 145 -1.07 -7.10 26.79
C SER A 145 -2.57 -7.40 26.70
N TYR A 146 -2.91 -8.68 26.66
CA TYR A 146 -4.25 -9.12 27.01
C TYR A 146 -4.43 -8.99 28.51
N CYS A 147 -5.47 -8.28 28.90
CA CYS A 147 -5.85 -8.04 30.29
C CYS A 147 -7.11 -8.84 30.64
N PHE A 148 -7.20 -9.25 31.90
CA PHE A 148 -8.33 -9.95 32.46
C PHE A 148 -9.02 -9.16 33.56
N ARG A 149 -10.35 -9.13 33.54
CA ARG A 149 -11.18 -8.71 34.67
C ARG A 149 -12.39 -9.63 34.78
N HIS A 150 -12.65 -10.17 35.96
CA HIS A 150 -13.81 -11.03 36.19
C HIS A 150 -15.11 -10.20 36.24
N GLU A 151 -15.64 -9.89 35.06
CA GLU A 151 -16.84 -9.06 34.86
C GLU A 151 -17.74 -9.66 33.75
N PRO A 152 -18.30 -10.87 33.96
CA PRO A 152 -19.21 -11.47 32.97
C PRO A 152 -20.38 -10.53 32.66
N SER A 153 -20.57 -10.23 31.38
CA SER A 153 -21.56 -9.24 30.93
C SER A 153 -22.07 -9.52 29.52
N LYS A 154 -23.34 -9.14 29.27
CA LYS A 154 -23.92 -9.07 27.93
C LYS A 154 -23.69 -7.73 27.23
N ASP A 155 -23.07 -6.77 27.91
CA ASP A 155 -22.58 -5.56 27.28
C ASP A 155 -21.28 -5.89 26.52
N PRO A 156 -21.24 -5.83 25.17
CA PRO A 156 -20.07 -6.21 24.39
C PRO A 156 -18.83 -5.38 24.73
N ALA A 157 -18.99 -4.19 25.32
CA ALA A 157 -17.90 -3.33 25.75
C ALA A 157 -17.33 -3.69 27.15
N ARG A 158 -17.93 -4.65 27.85
CA ARG A 158 -17.51 -5.20 29.15
C ARG A 158 -17.06 -6.65 29.01
N GLN A 159 -15.93 -6.85 28.33
CA GLN A 159 -15.33 -8.17 28.13
C GLN A 159 -14.45 -8.56 29.32
N GLN A 160 -14.37 -9.86 29.59
CA GLN A 160 -13.50 -10.42 30.60
C GLN A 160 -12.05 -10.48 30.14
N LEU A 161 -11.80 -10.77 28.85
CA LEU A 161 -10.48 -10.76 28.22
C LEU A 161 -10.45 -9.76 27.06
N PHE A 162 -9.62 -8.74 27.20
CA PHE A 162 -9.49 -7.64 26.24
C PHE A 162 -8.04 -7.17 26.16
N ARG A 163 -7.65 -6.53 25.07
CA ARG A 163 -6.32 -5.94 24.92
C ARG A 163 -6.31 -4.51 25.42
N MET A 164 -5.26 -4.22 26.17
CA MET A 164 -4.91 -2.87 26.58
C MET A 164 -3.56 -2.54 25.98
N ARG A 165 -3.48 -1.39 25.28
CA ARG A 165 -2.22 -0.74 24.92
C ARG A 165 -2.02 0.46 25.85
N GLU A 166 -0.83 0.67 26.37
CA GLU A 166 -0.55 1.76 27.31
C GLU A 166 0.75 2.49 26.98
N TYR A 167 0.75 3.82 27.02
CA TYR A 167 1.99 4.57 27.21
C TYR A 167 2.18 4.85 28.69
N VAL A 168 3.38 4.58 29.23
CA VAL A 168 3.72 4.81 30.64
C VAL A 168 4.92 5.75 30.73
N CYS A 169 4.76 6.85 31.45
CA CYS A 169 5.82 7.81 31.76
C CYS A 169 6.25 7.65 33.23
N MET A 170 7.56 7.62 33.47
CA MET A 170 8.17 7.62 34.80
C MET A 170 9.18 8.77 34.89
N GLY A 171 9.06 9.65 35.88
CA GLY A 171 9.87 10.86 35.91
C GLY A 171 9.63 11.71 37.15
N THR A 172 9.93 13.01 37.05
CA THR A 172 9.47 14.01 38.01
C THR A 172 7.95 14.19 37.89
N GLU A 173 7.35 14.88 38.87
CA GLU A 173 5.95 15.29 38.78
C GLU A 173 5.64 16.07 37.49
N GLU A 174 6.53 16.98 37.09
CA GLU A 174 6.41 17.76 35.86
C GLU A 174 6.37 16.86 34.61
N HIS A 175 7.33 15.92 34.47
CA HIS A 175 7.35 15.00 33.33
C HIS A 175 6.04 14.25 33.15
N VAL A 176 5.49 13.71 34.25
CA VAL A 176 4.31 12.84 34.18
C VAL A 176 3.02 13.63 34.00
N THR A 177 2.93 14.85 34.55
CA THR A 177 1.77 15.73 34.37
C THR A 177 1.72 16.33 32.97
N ASP A 178 2.85 16.75 32.41
CA ASP A 178 2.97 17.19 31.02
C ASP A 178 2.66 16.06 30.04
N PHE A 179 3.21 14.86 30.28
CA PHE A 179 2.87 13.67 29.51
C PHE A 179 1.37 13.40 29.51
N ARG A 180 0.72 13.45 30.68
CA ARG A 180 -0.72 13.20 30.82
C ARG A 180 -1.53 14.21 30.03
N GLN A 181 -1.24 15.50 30.17
CA GLN A 181 -1.97 16.55 29.45
C GLN A 181 -1.81 16.42 27.93
N ARG A 182 -0.56 16.24 27.44
CA ARG A 182 -0.30 16.04 26.00
C ARG A 182 -1.09 14.87 25.43
N TRP A 183 -1.20 13.77 26.16
CA TRP A 183 -1.94 12.62 25.69
C TRP A 183 -3.45 12.74 25.83
N MET A 184 -3.97 13.53 26.78
CA MET A 184 -5.39 13.91 26.81
C MET A 184 -5.77 14.65 25.53
N ASP A 185 -4.97 15.66 25.15
CA ASP A 185 -5.20 16.45 23.93
C ASP A 185 -5.10 15.56 22.67
N ARG A 186 -4.07 14.72 22.59
CA ARG A 186 -3.93 13.73 21.50
C ARG A 186 -5.10 12.74 21.45
N GLY A 187 -5.59 12.29 22.60
CA GLY A 187 -6.73 11.39 22.71
C GLY A 187 -7.98 11.96 22.05
N VAL A 188 -8.29 13.23 22.33
CA VAL A 188 -9.42 13.95 21.72
C VAL A 188 -9.24 14.05 20.20
N GLU A 189 -8.07 14.50 19.74
CA GLU A 189 -7.83 14.67 18.30
C GLU A 189 -7.81 13.34 17.54
N MET A 190 -7.29 12.26 18.14
CA MET A 190 -7.35 10.92 17.55
C MET A 190 -8.80 10.44 17.36
N MET A 191 -9.63 10.57 18.39
CA MET A 191 -11.02 10.12 18.33
C MET A 191 -11.84 10.95 17.33
N LYS A 192 -11.59 12.26 17.29
CA LYS A 192 -12.16 13.16 16.29
C LYS A 192 -11.74 12.78 14.86
N ALA A 193 -10.49 12.40 14.64
CA ALA A 193 -9.99 11.98 13.32
C ALA A 193 -10.72 10.72 12.80
N VAL A 194 -11.12 9.83 13.70
CA VAL A 194 -11.93 8.63 13.38
C VAL A 194 -13.43 8.87 13.56
N GLY A 195 -13.87 10.13 13.61
CA GLY A 195 -15.27 10.52 13.60
C GLY A 195 -16.05 10.14 14.86
N LEU A 196 -15.38 9.95 16.00
CA LEU A 196 -16.02 9.67 17.28
C LEU A 196 -16.11 10.93 18.13
N GLU A 197 -17.30 11.23 18.64
CA GLU A 197 -17.52 12.26 19.65
C GLU A 197 -17.16 11.73 21.03
N VAL A 198 -16.48 12.55 21.83
CA VAL A 198 -15.93 12.14 23.12
C VAL A 198 -16.18 13.17 24.19
N THR A 199 -16.31 12.71 25.42
CA THR A 199 -16.29 13.55 26.62
C THR A 199 -15.17 13.07 27.53
N ILE A 200 -14.41 14.00 28.10
CA ILE A 200 -13.46 13.69 29.17
C ILE A 200 -14.11 14.04 30.50
N ASP A 201 -14.09 13.10 31.45
CA ASP A 201 -14.56 13.34 32.81
C ASP A 201 -13.52 12.86 33.85
N ILE A 202 -13.58 13.46 35.03
CA ILE A 202 -12.86 13.00 36.21
C ILE A 202 -13.48 11.67 36.63
N ALA A 203 -12.64 10.66 36.81
CA ALA A 203 -13.06 9.31 37.07
C ALA A 203 -12.36 8.73 38.30
N ASN A 204 -12.75 7.52 38.65
CA ASN A 204 -12.09 6.72 39.68
C ASN A 204 -12.11 5.24 39.29
N ASP A 205 -11.23 4.46 39.90
CA ASP A 205 -11.23 3.02 39.77
C ASP A 205 -12.35 2.36 40.60
N PRO A 206 -12.82 1.16 40.22
CA PRO A 206 -13.89 0.45 40.90
C PRO A 206 -13.39 -0.27 42.16
N PHE A 207 -12.82 0.48 43.11
CA PHE A 207 -12.25 -0.07 44.34
C PHE A 207 -13.29 -0.83 45.17
N PHE A 208 -12.87 -1.95 45.76
CA PHE A 208 -13.75 -2.85 46.50
C PHE A 208 -13.96 -2.43 47.97
N GLY A 209 -15.17 -2.67 48.47
CA GLY A 209 -15.51 -2.53 49.89
C GLY A 209 -15.54 -1.09 50.42
N ARG A 210 -15.61 -0.95 51.75
CA ARG A 210 -15.76 0.37 52.41
C ARG A 210 -14.53 1.25 52.26
N ALA A 211 -13.33 0.67 52.41
CA ALA A 211 -12.08 1.38 52.19
C ALA A 211 -11.95 1.85 50.73
N GLY A 212 -12.46 1.05 49.77
CA GLY A 212 -12.49 1.42 48.37
C GLY A 212 -13.28 2.69 48.06
N LYS A 213 -14.42 2.92 48.75
CA LYS A 213 -15.20 4.17 48.57
C LYS A 213 -14.40 5.41 48.96
N MET A 214 -13.58 5.33 50.01
CA MET A 214 -12.71 6.43 50.43
C MET A 214 -11.59 6.69 49.40
N LEU A 215 -10.99 5.62 48.85
CA LEU A 215 -9.98 5.72 47.80
C LEU A 215 -10.55 6.33 46.52
N ALA A 216 -11.77 5.94 46.14
CA ALA A 216 -12.48 6.50 44.98
C ALA A 216 -12.70 8.01 45.13
N ASN A 217 -13.20 8.46 46.29
CA ASN A 217 -13.39 9.88 46.55
C ASN A 217 -12.07 10.65 46.48
N ASN A 218 -11.01 10.13 47.10
CA ASN A 218 -9.69 10.75 47.07
C ASN A 218 -9.14 10.88 45.64
N GLN A 219 -9.28 9.83 44.81
CA GLN A 219 -8.84 9.84 43.41
C GLN A 219 -9.56 10.92 42.59
N ARG A 220 -10.85 11.15 42.85
CA ARG A 220 -11.63 12.23 42.24
C ARG A 220 -11.23 13.60 42.75
N ASP A 221 -11.14 13.77 44.08
CA ASP A 221 -10.80 15.05 44.72
C ASP A 221 -9.43 15.58 44.28
N GLN A 222 -8.49 14.68 43.99
CA GLN A 222 -7.14 14.99 43.53
C GLN A 222 -6.96 14.95 42.00
N ASN A 223 -8.02 14.73 41.22
CA ASN A 223 -7.95 14.64 39.75
C ASN A 223 -6.88 13.65 39.25
N LEU A 224 -6.77 12.48 39.90
CA LEU A 224 -5.72 11.50 39.60
C LEU A 224 -6.06 10.64 38.38
N LYS A 225 -7.33 10.54 38.02
CA LYS A 225 -7.79 9.74 36.88
C LYS A 225 -8.81 10.51 36.05
N PHE A 226 -8.59 10.50 34.74
CA PHE A 226 -9.55 10.95 33.74
C PHE A 226 -9.89 9.80 32.81
N GLU A 227 -11.11 9.79 32.29
CA GLU A 227 -11.54 8.82 31.29
C GLU A 227 -12.09 9.56 30.07
N LEU A 228 -11.74 9.07 28.87
CA LEU A 228 -12.36 9.48 27.63
C LEU A 228 -13.53 8.53 27.35
N LEU A 229 -14.73 9.11 27.35
CA LEU A 229 -16.01 8.41 27.33
C LEU A 229 -16.65 8.51 25.94
N ILE A 230 -17.09 7.36 25.42
CA ILE A 230 -17.83 7.24 24.15
C ILE A 230 -19.13 6.45 24.39
N PRO A 231 -20.30 6.95 23.97
CA PRO A 231 -21.55 6.18 24.00
C PRO A 231 -21.49 4.97 23.04
N ILE A 232 -21.55 3.76 23.60
CA ILE A 232 -21.67 2.51 22.82
C ILE A 232 -23.05 1.92 23.06
N THR A 233 -23.25 1.21 24.17
CA THR A 233 -24.53 0.56 24.50
C THR A 233 -25.46 1.42 25.34
N SER A 234 -24.96 2.54 25.88
CA SER A 234 -25.75 3.48 26.69
C SER A 234 -25.27 4.91 26.49
N ALA A 235 -26.20 5.82 26.18
CA ALA A 235 -25.93 7.25 26.18
C ALA A 235 -25.87 7.84 27.60
N ALA A 236 -26.63 7.27 28.54
CA ALA A 236 -26.64 7.71 29.93
C ALA A 236 -25.39 7.26 30.71
N ASN A 237 -24.84 6.10 30.36
CA ASN A 237 -23.63 5.54 30.96
C ASN A 237 -22.60 5.26 29.84
N PRO A 238 -21.93 6.29 29.29
CA PRO A 238 -20.98 6.10 28.21
C PRO A 238 -19.79 5.24 28.65
N THR A 239 -19.17 4.57 27.69
CA THR A 239 -18.08 3.63 27.93
C THR A 239 -16.73 4.35 27.96
N ALA A 240 -15.92 4.10 28.99
CA ALA A 240 -14.53 4.55 29.01
C ALA A 240 -13.67 3.76 28.01
N CYS A 241 -13.25 4.41 26.93
CA CYS A 241 -12.43 3.83 25.86
C CYS A 241 -10.95 4.15 26.03
N MET A 242 -10.62 5.27 26.68
CA MET A 242 -9.27 5.57 27.15
C MET A 242 -9.28 6.03 28.60
N SER A 243 -8.14 5.88 29.27
CA SER A 243 -7.93 6.41 30.63
C SER A 243 -6.58 7.11 30.74
N PHE A 244 -6.52 8.16 31.55
CA PHE A 244 -5.33 8.96 31.81
C PHE A 244 -5.10 8.97 33.33
N ASN A 245 -4.09 8.23 33.78
CA ASN A 245 -3.88 7.93 35.19
C ASN A 245 -2.59 8.59 35.67
N TYR A 246 -2.66 9.32 36.77
CA TYR A 246 -1.51 9.84 37.50
C TYR A 246 -1.43 9.12 38.85
N HIS A 247 -0.37 8.34 39.05
CA HIS A 247 -0.23 7.50 40.24
C HIS A 247 0.62 8.15 41.34
N GLN A 248 1.01 9.42 41.16
CA GLN A 248 1.99 10.09 42.03
C GLN A 248 3.25 9.23 42.16
N ASP A 249 3.84 9.18 43.35
CA ASP A 249 5.01 8.37 43.71
C ASP A 249 4.64 6.95 44.18
N ALA A 250 3.36 6.56 44.16
CA ALA A 250 2.90 5.31 44.78
C ALA A 250 3.59 4.06 44.22
N PHE A 251 3.83 4.00 42.90
CA PHE A 251 4.62 2.93 42.29
C PHE A 251 6.13 3.14 42.48
N GLY A 252 6.58 4.39 42.53
CA GLY A 252 7.96 4.75 42.82
C GLY A 252 8.44 4.21 44.16
N THR A 253 7.74 4.59 45.23
CA THR A 253 8.03 4.12 46.60
C THR A 253 7.94 2.61 46.72
N LYS A 254 6.92 2.00 46.09
CA LYS A 254 6.63 0.56 46.22
C LYS A 254 7.70 -0.33 45.58
N TRP A 255 8.26 0.12 44.47
CA TRP A 255 9.23 -0.65 43.69
C TRP A 255 10.67 -0.16 43.84
N GLY A 256 10.89 0.98 44.51
CA GLY A 256 12.19 1.61 44.61
C GLY A 256 12.64 2.22 43.28
N LEU A 257 11.71 2.78 42.51
CA LEU A 257 12.04 3.52 41.29
C LEU A 257 12.48 4.93 41.68
N ASN A 258 13.76 5.21 41.49
CA ASN A 258 14.35 6.51 41.77
C ASN A 258 14.95 7.10 40.50
N LEU A 259 15.05 8.43 40.44
CA LEU A 259 15.84 9.14 39.45
C LEU A 259 17.34 9.11 39.81
N GLU A 260 18.21 9.48 38.87
CA GLU A 260 19.66 9.58 39.07
C GLU A 260 20.07 10.49 40.25
N ASP A 261 19.25 11.49 40.59
CA ASP A 261 19.47 12.38 41.74
C ASP A 261 19.02 11.78 43.08
N GLY A 262 18.46 10.57 43.07
CA GLY A 262 17.98 9.84 44.24
C GLY A 262 16.54 10.16 44.66
N SER A 263 15.86 11.08 43.98
CA SER A 263 14.43 11.34 44.23
C SER A 263 13.55 10.18 43.75
N VAL A 264 12.42 9.96 44.42
CA VAL A 264 11.47 8.90 44.04
C VAL A 264 10.73 9.31 42.77
N ALA A 265 10.64 8.41 41.80
CA ALA A 265 9.97 8.69 40.54
C ALA A 265 8.44 8.72 40.70
N HIS A 266 7.81 9.72 40.09
CA HIS A 266 6.39 9.74 39.84
C HIS A 266 6.06 8.91 38.59
N THR A 267 4.83 8.43 38.46
CA THR A 267 4.40 7.70 37.27
C THR A 267 3.02 8.14 36.77
N ALA A 268 2.82 8.14 35.46
CA ALA A 268 1.53 8.29 34.81
C ALA A 268 1.40 7.33 33.63
N CYS A 269 0.17 6.94 33.28
CA CYS A 269 -0.08 6.17 32.08
C CYS A 269 -1.30 6.66 31.31
N VAL A 270 -1.32 6.34 30.02
CA VAL A 270 -2.47 6.46 29.14
C VAL A 270 -2.79 5.10 28.58
N GLY A 271 -3.99 4.60 28.85
CA GLY A 271 -4.46 3.31 28.39
C GLY A 271 -5.52 3.41 27.33
N PHE A 272 -5.40 2.57 26.29
CA PHE A 272 -6.34 2.38 25.19
C PHE A 272 -6.99 1.01 25.32
N GLY A 273 -8.31 0.97 25.51
CA GLY A 273 -9.07 -0.28 25.46
C GLY A 273 -9.40 -0.64 24.03
N LEU A 274 -8.58 -1.48 23.39
CA LEU A 274 -8.63 -1.70 21.94
C LEU A 274 -9.97 -2.25 21.47
N GLU A 275 -10.54 -3.23 22.17
CA GLU A 275 -11.86 -3.78 21.86
C GLU A 275 -12.96 -2.73 22.05
N ARG A 276 -12.87 -1.90 23.09
CA ARG A 276 -13.87 -0.85 23.33
C ARG A 276 -13.86 0.19 22.22
N ILE A 277 -12.68 0.56 21.74
CA ILE A 277 -12.52 1.51 20.64
C ILE A 277 -13.04 0.91 19.32
N ALA A 278 -12.69 -0.34 19.01
CA ALA A 278 -13.22 -1.03 17.83
C ALA A 278 -14.75 -1.14 17.88
N LEU A 279 -15.32 -1.51 19.03
CA LEU A 279 -16.76 -1.57 19.24
C LEU A 279 -17.43 -0.19 19.10
N ALA A 280 -16.79 0.88 19.59
CA ALA A 280 -17.28 2.24 19.40
C ALA A 280 -17.32 2.62 17.91
N LEU A 281 -16.29 2.25 17.14
CA LEU A 281 -16.24 2.49 15.69
C LEU A 281 -17.35 1.71 14.96
N PHE A 282 -17.52 0.41 15.24
CA PHE A 282 -18.60 -0.39 14.65
C PHE A 282 -19.99 0.12 15.05
N HIS A 283 -20.14 0.55 16.31
CA HIS A 283 -21.40 1.10 16.78
C HIS A 283 -21.76 2.40 16.06
N HIS A 284 -20.79 3.30 15.91
CA HIS A 284 -21.01 4.63 15.34
C HIS A 284 -21.11 4.63 13.82
N HIS A 285 -20.18 3.94 13.12
CA HIS A 285 -20.07 3.98 11.66
C HIS A 285 -20.81 2.83 10.95
N GLY A 286 -21.34 1.87 11.70
CA GLY A 286 -22.00 0.67 11.18
C GLY A 286 -21.07 -0.55 11.15
N LEU A 287 -21.66 -1.72 10.89
CA LEU A 287 -20.97 -3.01 10.99
C LEU A 287 -20.13 -3.34 9.73
N ASP A 288 -20.43 -2.73 8.59
CA ASP A 288 -19.65 -2.89 7.36
C ASP A 288 -18.64 -1.74 7.19
N VAL A 289 -17.37 -2.03 7.42
CA VAL A 289 -16.26 -1.05 7.31
C VAL A 289 -16.17 -0.40 5.93
N LYS A 290 -16.66 -1.06 4.87
CA LYS A 290 -16.67 -0.50 3.49
C LYS A 290 -17.63 0.68 3.35
N THR A 291 -18.56 0.83 4.28
CA THR A 291 -19.53 1.93 4.31
C THR A 291 -19.13 3.08 5.21
N TRP A 292 -18.03 2.93 5.98
CA TRP A 292 -17.58 3.96 6.92
C TRP A 292 -17.16 5.25 6.20
N PRO A 293 -17.29 6.43 6.84
CA PRO A 293 -16.94 7.68 6.18
C PRO A 293 -15.49 7.73 5.66
N ALA A 294 -15.30 8.36 4.50
CA ALA A 294 -14.01 8.56 3.82
C ALA A 294 -12.87 8.99 4.74
N ASN A 295 -13.13 10.01 5.57
CA ASN A 295 -12.16 10.58 6.48
C ASN A 295 -11.73 9.58 7.55
N VAL A 296 -12.65 8.73 8.01
CA VAL A 296 -12.39 7.67 8.99
C VAL A 296 -11.54 6.58 8.36
N ARG A 297 -11.89 6.14 7.14
CA ARG A 297 -11.08 5.17 6.41
C ARG A 297 -9.67 5.66 6.15
N LYS A 298 -9.53 6.93 5.77
CA LYS A 298 -8.24 7.60 5.59
C LYS A 298 -7.44 7.67 6.89
N ALA A 299 -8.09 7.98 8.01
CA ALA A 299 -7.42 8.04 9.31
C ALA A 299 -6.87 6.66 9.76
N LEU A 300 -7.64 5.59 9.54
CA LEU A 300 -7.32 4.23 10.01
C LEU A 300 -6.38 3.46 9.06
N TRP A 301 -6.62 3.53 7.75
CA TRP A 301 -5.89 2.73 6.76
C TRP A 301 -5.02 3.56 5.81
N GLY A 302 -5.05 4.89 5.90
CA GLY A 302 -4.42 5.75 4.89
C GLY A 302 -5.16 5.74 3.54
N LEU A 303 -6.26 5.01 3.45
CA LEU A 303 -7.12 4.90 2.28
C LEU A 303 -7.92 6.19 2.14
N SER A 304 -7.47 7.13 1.30
CA SER A 304 -8.32 8.24 0.91
C SER A 304 -9.35 7.78 -0.13
N ASP A 305 -10.63 8.09 0.10
CA ASP A 305 -11.66 8.01 -0.95
C ASP A 305 -11.39 8.97 -2.12
N ALA A 306 -10.45 9.90 -1.96
CA ALA A 306 -9.79 10.50 -3.10
C ALA A 306 -8.72 9.52 -3.57
N MET A 307 -9.00 8.81 -4.66
CA MET A 307 -8.03 7.92 -5.30
C MET A 307 -6.66 8.61 -5.40
N THR A 308 -5.67 8.13 -4.65
CA THR A 308 -4.32 8.67 -4.69
C THR A 308 -3.81 8.54 -6.13
N SER A 309 -3.25 9.62 -6.67
CA SER A 309 -2.81 9.66 -8.06
C SER A 309 -1.49 10.39 -8.19
N VAL A 310 -0.64 9.97 -9.13
CA VAL A 310 0.61 10.67 -9.46
C VAL A 310 0.32 12.00 -10.16
N PHE A 311 -0.61 11.98 -11.12
CA PHE A 311 -1.11 13.13 -11.87
C PHE A 311 -2.60 13.33 -11.54
N PRO A 312 -2.93 14.20 -10.56
CA PRO A 312 -4.32 14.39 -10.12
C PRO A 312 -5.19 15.18 -11.10
N GLY A 313 -4.57 15.92 -12.04
CA GLY A 313 -5.24 16.83 -12.96
C GLY A 313 -5.83 16.21 -14.22
N ILE A 314 -5.80 14.88 -14.35
CA ILE A 314 -6.28 14.16 -15.55
C ILE A 314 -7.40 13.16 -15.20
N SER A 315 -8.28 12.91 -16.17
CA SER A 315 -9.30 11.85 -16.13
C SER A 315 -9.41 11.17 -17.49
N PRO A 316 -9.75 9.87 -17.56
CA PRO A 316 -9.89 9.16 -18.84
C PRO A 316 -10.91 9.79 -19.80
N GLU A 317 -11.97 10.41 -19.27
CA GLU A 317 -13.06 10.99 -20.07
C GLU A 317 -12.67 12.31 -20.74
N THR A 318 -11.71 13.03 -20.16
CA THR A 318 -11.29 14.36 -20.62
C THR A 318 -9.87 14.39 -21.15
N TYR A 319 -9.17 13.25 -21.08
CA TYR A 319 -7.79 13.13 -21.54
C TYR A 319 -7.68 13.45 -23.02
N ARG A 320 -6.69 14.29 -23.37
CA ARG A 320 -6.38 14.63 -24.76
C ARG A 320 -5.03 14.02 -25.08
N GLN A 321 -5.03 13.13 -26.07
CA GLN A 321 -3.83 12.48 -26.57
C GLN A 321 -2.87 13.51 -27.13
N HIS A 322 -1.57 13.22 -27.03
CA HIS A 322 -0.53 14.04 -27.62
C HIS A 322 -0.59 14.04 -29.16
N ALA A 323 -0.06 15.09 -29.80
CA ALA A 323 -0.05 15.21 -31.26
C ALA A 323 0.73 14.06 -31.95
N LEU A 324 1.71 13.48 -31.25
CA LEU A 324 2.46 12.29 -31.66
C LEU A 324 1.60 11.01 -31.72
N HIS A 325 0.36 11.06 -31.25
CA HIS A 325 -0.63 9.97 -31.38
C HIS A 325 -1.88 10.40 -32.15
N SER A 326 -1.80 11.51 -32.91
CA SER A 326 -2.91 11.93 -33.78
C SER A 326 -3.33 10.79 -34.72
N GLY A 327 -4.64 10.57 -34.85
CA GLY A 327 -5.20 9.60 -35.79
C GLY A 327 -4.91 9.91 -37.28
N GLU A 328 -4.39 11.10 -37.58
CA GLU A 328 -3.94 11.50 -38.93
C GLU A 328 -2.55 10.97 -39.28
N ARG A 329 -1.80 10.44 -38.31
CA ARG A 329 -0.44 9.92 -38.50
C ARG A 329 -0.39 8.67 -39.34
N ALA A 330 0.76 8.41 -39.94
CA ALA A 330 0.98 7.18 -40.68
C ALA A 330 0.88 5.97 -39.74
N TRP A 331 1.44 6.11 -38.54
CA TRP A 331 1.48 5.12 -37.46
C TRP A 331 1.03 5.76 -36.13
N PRO A 332 -0.29 5.85 -35.88
CA PRO A 332 -0.82 6.51 -34.67
C PRO A 332 -0.39 5.87 -33.34
N GLU A 333 -0.10 4.57 -33.35
CA GLU A 333 0.47 3.83 -32.22
C GLU A 333 1.75 3.14 -32.68
N THR A 334 2.82 3.31 -31.90
CA THR A 334 4.13 2.77 -32.22
C THR A 334 4.33 1.46 -31.47
N ASN A 335 4.67 1.54 -30.18
CA ASN A 335 4.73 0.44 -29.24
C ASN A 335 4.37 0.90 -27.82
N CYS A 336 3.93 -0.05 -26.99
CA CYS A 336 3.36 0.25 -25.68
C CYS A 336 4.31 0.99 -24.71
N TYR A 337 5.63 0.89 -24.87
CA TYR A 337 6.58 1.56 -23.97
C TYR A 337 6.83 3.01 -24.38
N VAL A 338 7.04 3.27 -25.67
CA VAL A 338 7.29 4.62 -26.17
C VAL A 338 6.03 5.47 -26.13
N ASP A 339 4.90 4.92 -26.56
CA ASP A 339 3.62 5.63 -26.56
C ASP A 339 3.24 6.04 -25.12
N LEU A 340 3.44 5.16 -24.14
CA LEU A 340 3.23 5.45 -22.73
C LEU A 340 4.11 6.62 -22.26
N TRP A 341 5.40 6.64 -22.59
CA TRP A 341 6.28 7.73 -22.19
C TRP A 341 5.93 9.05 -22.89
N ILE A 342 5.45 9.01 -24.14
CA ILE A 342 4.95 10.20 -24.83
C ILE A 342 3.83 10.85 -24.02
N GLU A 343 2.84 10.07 -23.61
CA GLU A 343 1.69 10.58 -22.84
C GLU A 343 2.06 11.03 -21.41
N VAL A 344 2.95 10.29 -20.74
CA VAL A 344 3.43 10.63 -19.40
C VAL A 344 4.25 11.94 -19.41
N LEU A 345 5.14 12.13 -20.39
CA LEU A 345 5.94 13.35 -20.53
C LEU A 345 5.07 14.55 -20.90
N ALA A 346 4.14 14.37 -21.83
CA ALA A 346 3.18 15.41 -22.20
C ALA A 346 2.32 15.84 -20.99
N THR A 347 1.82 14.87 -20.20
CA THR A 347 1.09 15.14 -18.95
C THR A 347 1.96 15.86 -17.91
N SER A 348 3.25 15.58 -17.88
CA SER A 348 4.23 16.25 -17.01
C SER A 348 4.61 17.65 -17.48
N GLY A 349 4.08 18.11 -18.63
CA GLY A 349 4.30 19.44 -19.18
C GLY A 349 5.65 19.63 -19.87
N VAL A 350 6.30 18.54 -20.30
CA VAL A 350 7.58 18.58 -21.04
C VAL A 350 7.43 17.98 -22.43
N ALA A 351 8.26 18.43 -23.38
CA ALA A 351 8.18 18.01 -24.78
C ALA A 351 8.66 16.55 -24.96
N PRO A 352 7.78 15.60 -25.35
CA PRO A 352 8.17 14.21 -25.54
C PRO A 352 9.16 14.01 -26.70
N GLU A 353 9.13 14.88 -27.70
CA GLU A 353 10.01 14.82 -28.87
C GLU A 353 11.48 14.81 -28.48
N ALA A 354 11.85 15.40 -27.35
CA ALA A 354 13.24 15.48 -26.90
C ALA A 354 13.88 14.11 -26.64
N MET A 355 13.08 13.08 -26.28
CA MET A 355 13.61 11.74 -25.98
C MET A 355 13.89 10.90 -27.23
N LEU A 356 13.35 11.29 -28.39
CA LEU A 356 13.26 10.43 -29.56
C LEU A 356 14.58 10.28 -30.34
N GLY A 357 15.72 10.77 -29.82
CA GLY A 357 17.02 10.63 -30.45
C GLY A 357 17.49 9.18 -30.60
N PHE A 358 17.01 8.27 -29.74
CA PHE A 358 17.33 6.83 -29.81
C PHE A 358 16.83 6.18 -31.11
N THR A 359 15.86 6.78 -31.80
CA THR A 359 15.29 6.26 -33.05
C THR A 359 16.33 6.10 -34.16
N LEU A 360 17.43 6.86 -34.09
CA LEU A 360 18.56 6.75 -35.02
C LEU A 360 19.32 5.41 -34.90
N ALA A 361 19.18 4.71 -33.78
CA ALA A 361 19.89 3.46 -33.48
C ALA A 361 19.11 2.19 -33.85
N GLN A 362 17.94 2.32 -34.50
CA GLN A 362 17.14 1.18 -34.96
C GLN A 362 17.96 0.25 -35.86
N ASP A 363 18.06 -1.03 -35.49
CA ASP A 363 18.76 -2.06 -36.25
C ASP A 363 17.82 -3.20 -36.69
N PHE A 364 18.31 -4.05 -37.59
CA PHE A 364 17.71 -5.31 -37.97
C PHE A 364 18.45 -6.49 -37.31
N GLU A 365 17.74 -7.20 -36.43
CA GLU A 365 18.27 -8.26 -35.56
C GLU A 365 18.38 -9.63 -36.27
N GLY A 366 18.19 -9.67 -37.59
CA GLY A 366 18.24 -10.88 -38.42
C GLY A 366 16.87 -11.50 -38.73
N ASP A 367 15.90 -11.38 -37.82
CA ASP A 367 14.51 -11.84 -38.02
C ASP A 367 13.46 -10.72 -37.86
N GLN A 368 13.79 -9.66 -37.13
CA GLN A 368 12.93 -8.53 -36.79
C GLN A 368 13.75 -7.24 -36.63
N PHE A 369 13.08 -6.09 -36.59
CA PHE A 369 13.75 -4.86 -36.16
C PHE A 369 13.78 -4.77 -34.64
N THR A 370 14.77 -4.08 -34.09
CA THR A 370 14.88 -3.81 -32.64
C THR A 370 13.55 -3.27 -32.09
N PHE A 371 13.04 -3.85 -31.00
CA PHE A 371 11.91 -3.25 -30.29
C PHE A 371 12.40 -1.99 -29.58
N PHE A 372 12.21 -0.84 -30.21
CA PHE A 372 12.83 0.41 -29.76
C PHE A 372 12.17 0.90 -28.46
N LYS A 373 13.01 1.29 -27.51
CA LYS A 373 12.61 1.89 -26.23
C LYS A 373 13.50 3.09 -25.97
N VAL A 374 12.95 4.10 -25.30
CA VAL A 374 13.77 5.18 -24.75
C VAL A 374 14.73 4.60 -23.70
N PRO A 375 16.05 4.86 -23.81
CA PRO A 375 17.00 4.48 -22.76
C PRO A 375 16.67 5.17 -21.43
N LEU A 376 16.80 4.47 -20.32
CA LEU A 376 16.49 5.03 -19.01
C LEU A 376 17.45 6.18 -18.65
N GLU A 377 18.69 6.11 -19.11
CA GLU A 377 19.70 7.14 -18.95
C GLU A 377 19.33 8.43 -19.71
N ASP A 378 18.63 8.31 -20.83
CA ASP A 378 18.13 9.46 -21.58
C ASP A 378 16.99 10.13 -20.83
N LEU A 379 16.07 9.36 -20.24
CA LEU A 379 15.00 9.90 -19.39
C LEU A 379 15.58 10.67 -18.19
N GLU A 380 16.61 10.13 -17.55
CA GLU A 380 17.29 10.79 -16.44
C GLU A 380 18.02 12.07 -16.91
N THR A 381 18.74 11.99 -18.03
CA THR A 381 19.56 13.10 -18.54
C THR A 381 18.70 14.26 -19.06
N LEU A 382 17.60 13.96 -19.76
CA LEU A 382 16.69 14.95 -20.34
C LEU A 382 15.77 15.54 -19.29
N TYR A 383 15.11 14.68 -18.50
CA TYR A 383 13.98 15.08 -17.68
C TYR A 383 14.24 14.93 -16.18
N GLY A 384 15.39 14.40 -15.76
CA GLY A 384 15.63 14.07 -14.35
C GLY A 384 14.77 12.92 -13.83
N ILE A 385 14.10 12.18 -14.73
CA ILE A 385 13.21 11.08 -14.38
C ILE A 385 14.06 9.82 -14.16
N ARG A 386 14.02 9.28 -12.95
CA ARG A 386 14.75 8.05 -12.60
C ARG A 386 13.80 6.88 -12.52
N ALA A 387 13.84 6.00 -13.53
CA ALA A 387 13.18 4.71 -13.51
C ALA A 387 14.08 3.66 -12.83
N THR A 388 13.50 2.79 -12.02
CA THR A 388 14.22 1.70 -11.36
C THR A 388 13.29 0.50 -11.23
N GLU A 389 13.84 -0.71 -11.30
CA GLU A 389 13.06 -1.92 -11.04
C GLU A 389 12.45 -1.89 -9.62
N LEU A 390 11.18 -2.24 -9.53
CA LEU A 390 10.45 -2.50 -8.30
C LEU A 390 10.35 -4.00 -8.10
N ALA A 391 11.11 -4.54 -7.15
CA ALA A 391 11.00 -5.95 -6.78
C ALA A 391 9.60 -6.22 -6.17
N ILE A 392 8.81 -7.03 -6.86
CA ILE A 392 7.52 -7.53 -6.37
C ILE A 392 7.77 -8.83 -5.61
N TYR A 393 7.40 -8.87 -4.33
CA TYR A 393 7.52 -10.07 -3.48
C TYR A 393 6.22 -10.46 -2.78
N ASP A 394 5.18 -9.62 -2.88
CA ASP A 394 3.82 -9.84 -2.39
C ASP A 394 2.83 -9.39 -3.49
N ARG A 395 1.59 -9.05 -3.11
CA ARG A 395 0.55 -8.53 -4.00
C ARG A 395 0.97 -7.27 -4.76
N VAL A 396 0.86 -7.32 -6.09
CA VAL A 396 1.30 -6.27 -7.02
C VAL A 396 0.62 -4.94 -6.70
N GLU A 397 -0.70 -4.93 -6.54
CA GLU A 397 -1.49 -3.73 -6.30
C GLU A 397 -1.13 -3.03 -4.99
N ARG A 398 -0.66 -3.77 -3.97
CA ARG A 398 -0.16 -3.16 -2.72
C ARG A 398 1.15 -2.43 -2.93
N HIS A 399 2.07 -3.02 -3.70
CA HIS A 399 3.34 -2.36 -4.04
C HIS A 399 3.11 -1.09 -4.85
N VAL A 400 2.16 -1.13 -5.79
CA VAL A 400 1.76 0.02 -6.60
C VAL A 400 1.16 1.13 -5.75
N ASP A 401 0.20 0.82 -4.88
CA ASP A 401 -0.43 1.80 -3.98
C ASP A 401 0.63 2.56 -3.13
N VAL A 402 1.61 1.81 -2.60
CA VAL A 402 2.72 2.38 -1.84
C VAL A 402 3.58 3.35 -2.66
N GLN A 403 3.80 3.10 -3.95
CA GLN A 403 4.56 4.02 -4.80
C GLN A 403 3.72 5.23 -5.25
N ILE A 404 2.44 5.04 -5.55
CA ILE A 404 1.52 6.14 -5.87
C ILE A 404 1.43 7.12 -4.69
N ALA A 405 1.33 6.62 -3.45
CA ALA A 405 1.36 7.43 -2.23
C ALA A 405 2.66 8.25 -2.04
N ARG A 406 3.72 7.89 -2.77
CA ARG A 406 5.02 8.60 -2.80
C ARG A 406 5.18 9.48 -4.04
N GLY A 407 4.13 9.65 -4.84
CA GLY A 407 4.17 10.41 -6.10
C GLY A 407 5.03 9.74 -7.18
N ARG A 408 5.09 8.41 -7.19
CA ARG A 408 5.90 7.64 -8.16
C ARG A 408 4.99 6.80 -9.04
N LEU A 409 5.27 6.84 -10.35
CA LEU A 409 4.48 6.13 -11.35
C LEU A 409 5.04 4.74 -11.55
N CYS A 410 4.23 3.70 -11.35
CA CYS A 410 4.64 2.32 -11.61
C CYS A 410 4.36 1.95 -13.07
N LEU A 411 5.40 1.51 -13.80
CA LEU A 411 5.28 0.92 -15.13
C LEU A 411 5.32 -0.59 -14.99
N ILE A 412 4.28 -1.29 -15.46
CA ILE A 412 4.10 -2.72 -15.17
C ILE A 412 3.79 -3.48 -16.44
N GLU A 413 4.45 -4.63 -16.62
CA GLU A 413 4.11 -5.57 -17.69
C GLU A 413 2.87 -6.39 -17.29
N MET A 414 1.75 -6.13 -17.95
CA MET A 414 0.43 -6.71 -17.67
C MET A 414 -0.11 -7.52 -18.85
N ASP A 415 -1.14 -8.30 -18.55
CA ASP A 415 -1.86 -9.12 -19.53
C ASP A 415 -3.03 -8.36 -20.16
N SER A 416 -2.87 -8.03 -21.45
CA SER A 416 -3.86 -7.33 -22.26
C SER A 416 -5.19 -8.07 -22.41
N PHE A 417 -5.27 -9.37 -22.07
CA PHE A 417 -6.53 -10.11 -22.04
C PHE A 417 -7.59 -9.44 -21.15
N TYR A 418 -7.15 -8.79 -20.06
CA TYR A 418 -8.03 -8.12 -19.08
C TYR A 418 -8.18 -6.61 -19.32
N MET A 419 -7.71 -6.08 -20.45
CA MET A 419 -7.65 -4.63 -20.68
C MET A 419 -8.70 -4.17 -21.72
N PRO A 420 -9.82 -3.54 -21.31
CA PRO A 420 -10.92 -3.16 -22.22
C PRO A 420 -10.53 -2.23 -23.36
N ASP A 421 -9.50 -1.41 -23.17
CA ASP A 421 -8.97 -0.49 -24.18
C ASP A 421 -8.27 -1.22 -25.34
N THR A 422 -7.93 -2.50 -25.17
CA THR A 422 -7.44 -3.38 -26.26
C THR A 422 -8.57 -4.11 -26.99
N ARG A 423 -9.82 -3.62 -26.86
CA ARG A 423 -10.96 -4.18 -27.58
C ARG A 423 -10.75 -4.09 -29.09
N GLY A 424 -10.93 -5.22 -29.76
CA GLY A 424 -10.65 -5.37 -31.19
C GLY A 424 -9.30 -6.01 -31.49
N THR A 425 -8.42 -6.17 -30.50
CA THR A 425 -7.16 -6.92 -30.61
C THR A 425 -7.10 -8.05 -29.59
N ALA A 426 -6.77 -7.77 -28.33
CA ALA A 426 -6.47 -8.78 -27.31
C ALA A 426 -7.56 -8.98 -26.25
N TYR A 427 -8.33 -7.93 -25.91
CA TYR A 427 -9.32 -7.98 -24.83
C TYR A 427 -10.25 -9.19 -24.94
N ARG A 428 -10.19 -10.07 -23.93
CA ARG A 428 -10.94 -11.32 -23.82
C ARG A 428 -10.79 -12.28 -25.02
N GLN A 429 -9.74 -12.12 -25.82
CA GLN A 429 -9.49 -12.90 -27.04
C GLN A 429 -8.17 -13.68 -26.97
N GLU A 430 -7.07 -13.03 -26.59
CA GLU A 430 -5.77 -13.66 -26.45
C GLU A 430 -4.96 -13.06 -25.30
N HIS A 431 -4.15 -13.90 -24.65
CA HIS A 431 -3.18 -13.45 -23.64
C HIS A 431 -1.99 -12.79 -24.33
N GLY A 432 -1.66 -11.58 -23.91
CA GLY A 432 -0.64 -10.76 -24.57
C GLY A 432 0.02 -9.82 -23.59
N LYS A 433 1.35 -9.73 -23.65
CA LYS A 433 2.13 -8.85 -22.78
C LYS A 433 2.05 -7.41 -23.27
N THR A 434 1.73 -6.48 -22.37
CA THR A 434 1.84 -5.04 -22.62
C THR A 434 2.33 -4.28 -21.39
N THR A 435 2.84 -3.05 -21.56
CA THR A 435 3.27 -2.20 -20.44
C THR A 435 2.25 -1.10 -20.18
N VAL A 436 1.87 -0.89 -18.92
CA VAL A 436 1.00 0.20 -18.49
C VAL A 436 1.66 1.05 -17.43
N ALA A 437 1.34 2.34 -17.35
CA ALA A 437 1.77 3.20 -16.27
C ALA A 437 0.58 3.55 -15.39
N ILE A 438 0.56 3.03 -14.16
CA ILE A 438 -0.57 3.20 -13.25
C ILE A 438 -0.48 4.57 -12.59
N ASN A 439 -1.38 5.47 -13.01
CA ASN A 439 -1.47 6.80 -12.43
C ASN A 439 -2.27 6.79 -11.13
N ARG A 440 -3.34 5.98 -11.07
CA ARG A 440 -4.34 6.03 -10.01
C ARG A 440 -4.87 4.62 -9.71
N LEU A 441 -4.97 4.27 -8.44
CA LEU A 441 -5.38 2.93 -8.01
C LEU A 441 -6.39 3.03 -6.85
N ASP A 442 -7.48 2.27 -6.96
CA ASP A 442 -8.46 2.06 -5.89
C ASP A 442 -8.76 0.56 -5.76
N VAL A 443 -8.04 -0.08 -4.85
CA VAL A 443 -8.17 -1.52 -4.61
C VAL A 443 -9.54 -1.87 -4.01
N ALA A 444 -10.13 -0.97 -3.22
CA ALA A 444 -11.41 -1.22 -2.55
C ALA A 444 -12.58 -1.18 -3.54
N ALA A 445 -12.57 -0.21 -4.45
CA ALA A 445 -13.53 -0.12 -5.55
C ALA A 445 -13.20 -1.04 -6.73
N LYS A 446 -12.05 -1.74 -6.69
CA LYS A 446 -11.50 -2.53 -7.80
C LYS A 446 -11.41 -1.72 -9.08
N ARG A 447 -10.81 -0.54 -9.01
CA ARG A 447 -10.65 0.39 -10.14
C ARG A 447 -9.19 0.80 -10.28
N VAL A 448 -8.73 0.90 -11.52
CA VAL A 448 -7.39 1.39 -11.85
C VAL A 448 -7.48 2.32 -13.05
N GLU A 449 -6.70 3.41 -13.03
CA GLU A 449 -6.52 4.30 -14.17
C GLU A 449 -5.05 4.37 -14.54
N TYR A 450 -4.75 4.22 -15.83
CA TYR A 450 -3.40 4.00 -16.33
C TYR A 450 -3.21 4.60 -17.71
N PHE A 451 -1.97 4.98 -18.02
CA PHE A 451 -1.55 5.24 -19.39
C PHE A 451 -1.25 3.92 -20.08
N HIS A 452 -1.72 3.77 -21.31
CA HIS A 452 -1.40 2.63 -22.16
C HIS A 452 -1.51 3.05 -23.62
N ASN A 453 -0.53 2.65 -24.43
CA ASN A 453 -0.41 3.08 -25.83
C ASN A 453 -0.64 4.60 -25.95
N ALA A 454 -1.53 5.01 -26.86
CA ALA A 454 -1.78 6.38 -27.23
C ALA A 454 -2.68 7.18 -26.25
N SER A 455 -3.09 6.66 -25.09
CA SER A 455 -4.06 7.37 -24.23
C SER A 455 -4.01 7.01 -22.74
N TYR A 456 -4.99 7.55 -22.02
CA TYR A 456 -5.24 7.33 -20.60
C TYR A 456 -6.59 6.65 -20.39
N PHE A 457 -6.59 5.50 -19.74
CA PHE A 457 -7.74 4.60 -19.64
C PHE A 457 -8.05 4.24 -18.19
N HIS A 458 -9.21 3.62 -17.98
CA HIS A 458 -9.54 2.96 -16.72
C HIS A 458 -10.14 1.57 -17.00
N LEU A 459 -10.05 0.72 -15.99
CA LEU A 459 -10.82 -0.52 -15.91
C LEU A 459 -11.28 -0.77 -14.48
N GLU A 460 -12.29 -1.62 -14.33
CA GLU A 460 -12.88 -1.95 -13.05
C GLU A 460 -13.43 -3.38 -12.97
N GLY A 461 -13.78 -3.84 -11.76
CA GLY A 461 -14.51 -5.09 -11.55
C GLY A 461 -13.71 -6.35 -11.88
N GLU A 462 -14.27 -7.24 -12.70
CA GLU A 462 -13.61 -8.52 -13.03
C GLU A 462 -12.32 -8.33 -13.84
N ASP A 463 -12.24 -7.28 -14.65
CA ASP A 463 -11.02 -6.93 -15.38
C ASP A 463 -9.91 -6.50 -14.41
N PHE A 464 -10.26 -5.83 -13.30
CA PHE A 464 -9.31 -5.48 -12.26
C PHE A 464 -8.78 -6.72 -11.54
N ASP A 465 -9.68 -7.63 -11.17
CA ASP A 465 -9.29 -8.89 -10.53
C ASP A 465 -8.33 -9.66 -11.45
N GLY A 466 -8.70 -9.80 -12.73
CA GLY A 466 -7.88 -10.49 -13.72
C GLY A 466 -6.52 -9.86 -13.97
N LEU A 467 -6.47 -8.53 -14.11
CA LEU A 467 -5.24 -7.77 -14.36
C LEU A 467 -4.23 -7.96 -13.23
N PHE A 468 -4.68 -7.93 -11.97
CA PHE A 468 -3.83 -8.15 -10.79
C PHE A 468 -3.82 -9.62 -10.31
N GLN A 469 -4.44 -10.52 -11.06
CA GLN A 469 -4.55 -11.95 -10.76
C GLN A 469 -5.15 -12.29 -9.39
N LEU A 470 -6.11 -11.48 -8.92
CA LEU A 470 -6.75 -11.64 -7.60
C LEU A 470 -7.71 -12.84 -7.51
N GLN A 471 -8.04 -13.44 -8.65
CA GLN A 471 -8.79 -14.69 -8.74
C GLN A 471 -7.97 -15.93 -8.40
N LEU A 472 -6.64 -15.82 -8.36
CA LEU A 472 -5.76 -16.95 -8.07
C LEU A 472 -5.74 -17.29 -6.57
N THR A 473 -5.52 -18.56 -6.26
CA THR A 473 -5.45 -19.09 -4.89
C THR A 473 -4.01 -19.43 -4.52
N GLU A 474 -3.75 -19.76 -3.25
CA GLU A 474 -2.41 -20.19 -2.78
C GLU A 474 -1.89 -21.46 -3.48
N LYS A 475 -2.75 -22.19 -4.20
CA LYS A 475 -2.36 -23.38 -4.97
C LYS A 475 -1.84 -23.03 -6.36
N ASP A 476 -2.12 -21.83 -6.85
CA ASP A 476 -1.71 -21.36 -8.15
C ASP A 476 -0.33 -20.71 -8.04
N PRO A 477 0.61 -21.00 -8.96
CA PRO A 477 1.92 -20.35 -8.94
C PRO A 477 1.76 -18.83 -9.14
N PRO A 478 2.40 -17.99 -8.31
CA PRO A 478 2.25 -16.54 -8.43
C PRO A 478 2.93 -16.04 -9.71
N PHE A 479 2.25 -15.16 -10.43
CA PHE A 479 2.86 -14.36 -11.49
C PHE A 479 3.32 -13.03 -10.91
N LEU A 480 4.62 -12.79 -10.96
CA LEU A 480 5.23 -11.54 -10.49
C LEU A 480 5.64 -10.74 -11.73
N PRO A 481 4.84 -9.75 -12.16
CA PRO A 481 5.13 -8.99 -13.37
C PRO A 481 6.40 -8.16 -13.19
N TYR A 482 7.18 -8.05 -14.26
CA TYR A 482 8.27 -7.07 -14.29
C TYR A 482 7.68 -5.68 -14.08
N THR A 483 8.24 -4.96 -13.11
CA THR A 483 7.73 -3.68 -12.67
C THR A 483 8.87 -2.68 -12.51
N GLU A 484 8.69 -1.48 -13.05
CA GLU A 484 9.53 -0.33 -12.81
C GLU A 484 8.74 0.73 -12.03
N PHE A 485 9.44 1.63 -11.34
CA PHE A 485 8.83 2.84 -10.79
C PHE A 485 9.65 4.08 -11.17
N ALA A 486 8.95 5.09 -11.68
CA ALA A 486 9.52 6.35 -12.11
C ALA A 486 9.43 7.40 -11.00
N ARG A 487 10.57 8.03 -10.70
CA ARG A 487 10.69 9.19 -9.81
C ARG A 487 10.82 10.44 -10.66
N PHE A 488 9.87 11.35 -10.52
CA PHE A 488 9.88 12.65 -11.22
C PHE A 488 10.71 13.68 -10.43
N PRO A 489 11.35 14.64 -11.11
CA PRO A 489 12.00 15.76 -10.44
C PRO A 489 10.96 16.69 -9.79
N GLU A 490 11.40 17.50 -8.81
CA GLU A 490 10.53 18.53 -8.22
C GLU A 490 10.14 19.63 -9.21
N ARG A 491 11.01 19.88 -10.20
CA ARG A 491 10.81 20.89 -11.24
C ARG A 491 11.00 20.23 -12.61
N PRO A 492 10.05 20.42 -13.55
CA PRO A 492 10.24 19.98 -14.92
C PRO A 492 11.48 20.63 -15.55
N ALA A 493 12.11 19.92 -16.48
CA ALA A 493 13.17 20.46 -17.30
C ALA A 493 12.63 21.61 -18.18
N ASP A 494 13.39 22.70 -18.30
CA ASP A 494 13.05 23.77 -19.22
C ASP A 494 13.38 23.39 -20.68
N GLU A 495 12.70 24.05 -21.62
CA GLU A 495 12.84 23.73 -23.04
C GLU A 495 14.27 23.95 -23.56
N ALA A 496 15.00 24.95 -23.05
CA ALA A 496 16.36 25.22 -23.51
C ALA A 496 17.33 24.08 -23.12
N HIS A 497 17.19 23.56 -21.89
CA HIS A 497 17.91 22.36 -21.45
C HIS A 497 17.56 21.15 -22.31
N LEU A 498 16.26 20.91 -22.55
CA LEU A 498 15.80 19.79 -23.38
C LEU A 498 16.38 19.85 -24.78
N ARG A 499 16.36 21.01 -25.43
CA ARG A 499 16.91 21.24 -26.77
C ARG A 499 18.41 20.91 -26.84
N ALA A 500 19.19 21.50 -25.93
CA ALA A 500 20.64 21.32 -25.91
C ALA A 500 21.02 19.86 -25.61
N THR A 501 20.32 19.24 -24.66
CA THR A 501 20.58 17.87 -24.24
C THR A 501 20.16 16.86 -25.30
N ALA A 502 18.98 17.02 -25.89
CA ALA A 502 18.48 16.16 -26.96
C ALA A 502 19.39 16.20 -28.18
N ARG A 503 19.90 17.39 -28.56
CA ARG A 503 20.88 17.51 -29.65
C ARG A 503 22.16 16.72 -29.35
N ARG A 504 22.69 16.85 -28.12
CA ARG A 504 23.88 16.09 -27.71
C ARG A 504 23.63 14.58 -27.73
N LEU A 505 22.46 14.13 -27.25
CA LEU A 505 22.08 12.72 -27.25
C LEU A 505 21.85 12.19 -28.67
N ALA A 506 21.30 13.00 -29.58
CA ALA A 506 21.19 12.64 -30.99
C ALA A 506 22.57 12.31 -31.59
N GLY A 507 23.63 13.04 -31.22
CA GLY A 507 25.02 12.68 -31.57
C GLY A 507 25.52 11.39 -30.96
N VAL A 508 25.15 11.08 -29.72
CA VAL A 508 25.47 9.79 -29.09
C VAL A 508 24.79 8.64 -29.84
N HIS A 509 23.50 8.76 -30.14
CA HIS A 509 22.73 7.74 -30.83
C HIS A 509 23.14 7.59 -32.29
N PHE A 510 23.42 8.69 -32.97
CA PHE A 510 23.97 8.67 -34.32
C PHE A 510 25.28 7.87 -34.36
N ASN A 511 26.18 8.05 -33.40
CA ASN A 511 27.43 7.28 -33.33
C ASN A 511 27.23 5.79 -32.96
N ARG A 512 26.07 5.43 -32.40
CA ARG A 512 25.69 4.05 -32.07
C ARG A 512 24.81 3.39 -33.13
N ARG A 513 24.44 4.11 -34.19
CA ARG A 513 23.64 3.57 -35.28
C ARG A 513 24.34 2.37 -35.94
N PRO A 514 23.58 1.48 -36.61
CA PRO A 514 24.15 0.37 -37.35
C PRO A 514 25.20 0.83 -38.38
N SER A 515 26.30 0.08 -38.50
CA SER A 515 27.34 0.37 -39.50
C SER A 515 26.88 0.12 -40.93
N ASP A 516 25.98 -0.84 -41.11
CA ASP A 516 25.35 -1.21 -42.37
C ASP A 516 23.89 -0.75 -42.38
N ASN A 517 23.31 -0.59 -43.57
CA ASN A 517 21.92 -0.15 -43.70
C ASN A 517 20.96 -1.27 -43.25
N PRO A 518 20.21 -1.09 -42.14
CA PRO A 518 19.38 -2.14 -41.56
C PRO A 518 18.19 -2.49 -42.45
N ILE A 519 17.72 -1.54 -43.28
CA ILE A 519 16.64 -1.76 -44.23
C ILE A 519 17.12 -2.63 -45.40
N ARG A 520 18.37 -2.47 -45.85
CA ARG A 520 18.97 -3.37 -46.86
C ARG A 520 19.18 -4.78 -46.30
N ALA A 521 19.63 -4.88 -45.05
CA ALA A 521 19.76 -6.16 -44.36
C ALA A 521 18.40 -6.88 -44.28
N PHE A 522 17.33 -6.16 -43.91
CA PHE A 522 15.97 -6.70 -43.92
C PHE A 522 15.51 -7.09 -45.35
N ALA A 523 15.72 -6.21 -46.34
CA ALA A 523 15.31 -6.46 -47.72
C ALA A 523 15.92 -7.73 -48.30
N ALA A 524 17.15 -8.08 -47.92
CA ALA A 524 17.83 -9.29 -48.36
C ALA A 524 17.13 -10.59 -47.91
N VAL A 525 16.51 -10.58 -46.73
CA VAL A 525 15.81 -11.76 -46.16
C VAL A 525 14.29 -11.69 -46.31
N PHE A 526 13.75 -10.52 -46.64
CA PHE A 526 12.31 -10.25 -46.70
C PHE A 526 11.54 -11.24 -47.60
N PRO A 527 11.95 -11.55 -48.85
CA PRO A 527 11.20 -12.48 -49.69
C PRO A 527 11.04 -13.87 -49.06
N GLN A 528 12.11 -14.43 -48.49
CA GLN A 528 12.08 -15.75 -47.86
C GLN A 528 11.21 -15.75 -46.59
N GLN A 529 11.29 -14.70 -45.77
CA GLN A 529 10.45 -14.56 -44.59
C GLN A 529 8.97 -14.47 -44.96
N VAL A 530 8.63 -13.75 -46.03
CA VAL A 530 7.24 -13.60 -46.50
C VAL A 530 6.66 -14.91 -47.00
N GLU A 531 7.45 -15.72 -47.72
CA GLU A 531 7.05 -17.07 -48.12
C GLU A 531 6.71 -17.92 -46.89
N ALA A 532 7.59 -17.93 -45.87
CA ALA A 532 7.35 -18.65 -44.62
C ALA A 532 6.11 -18.13 -43.85
N VAL A 533 5.84 -16.81 -43.87
CA VAL A 533 4.63 -16.22 -43.28
C VAL A 533 3.37 -16.70 -44.01
N ALA A 534 3.40 -16.83 -45.33
CA ALA A 534 2.26 -17.25 -46.14
C ALA A 534 1.84 -18.72 -45.94
N GLU A 535 2.72 -19.54 -45.35
CA GLU A 535 2.44 -20.92 -44.95
C GLU A 535 1.72 -21.00 -43.59
N ARG A 536 1.65 -19.91 -42.83
CA ARG A 536 1.07 -19.85 -41.48
C ARG A 536 -0.36 -19.33 -41.49
N PRO A 537 -1.14 -19.55 -40.41
CA PRO A 537 -2.45 -18.93 -40.25
C PRO A 537 -2.36 -17.41 -40.37
N PHE A 538 -3.36 -16.78 -40.99
CA PHE A 538 -3.35 -15.33 -41.29
C PHE A 538 -3.09 -14.47 -40.05
N GLY A 539 -3.53 -14.88 -38.86
CA GLY A 539 -3.22 -14.16 -37.61
C GLY A 539 -1.72 -13.96 -37.34
N PHE A 540 -0.85 -14.83 -37.87
CA PHE A 540 0.60 -14.66 -37.73
C PHE A 540 1.15 -13.48 -38.53
N PHE A 541 0.49 -13.07 -39.62
CA PHE A 541 0.89 -11.89 -40.38
C PHE A 541 0.92 -10.63 -39.50
N HIS A 542 -0.04 -10.46 -38.59
CA HIS A 542 -0.05 -9.30 -37.68
C HIS A 542 1.16 -9.29 -36.74
N LYS A 543 1.58 -10.46 -36.24
CA LYS A 543 2.79 -10.59 -35.40
C LYS A 543 4.05 -10.28 -36.20
N TYR A 544 4.15 -10.79 -37.43
CA TYR A 544 5.30 -10.50 -38.30
C TYR A 544 5.36 -9.02 -38.71
N ALA A 545 4.25 -8.43 -39.14
CA ALA A 545 4.17 -7.02 -39.53
C ALA A 545 4.50 -6.09 -38.34
N PHE A 546 4.03 -6.42 -37.14
CA PHE A 546 4.33 -5.67 -35.91
C PHE A 546 5.83 -5.59 -35.63
N ASN A 547 6.54 -6.72 -35.76
CA ASN A 547 7.98 -6.82 -35.46
C ASN A 547 8.89 -6.40 -36.64
N THR A 548 8.33 -6.10 -37.81
CA THR A 548 9.09 -5.70 -39.00
C THR A 548 8.71 -4.30 -39.49
N LEU A 549 7.81 -4.23 -40.48
CA LEU A 549 7.44 -3.00 -41.17
C LEU A 549 6.81 -1.95 -40.25
N ARG A 550 6.09 -2.38 -39.20
CA ARG A 550 5.52 -1.45 -38.22
C ARG A 550 6.58 -0.87 -37.30
N GLN A 551 7.56 -1.66 -36.83
CA GLN A 551 8.68 -1.13 -36.03
C GLN A 551 9.42 -0.05 -36.83
N VAL A 552 9.88 -0.39 -38.04
CA VAL A 552 10.67 0.55 -38.85
C VAL A 552 9.86 1.78 -39.25
N GLY A 553 8.59 1.59 -39.65
CA GLY A 553 7.74 2.68 -40.09
C GLY A 553 7.44 3.68 -38.97
N ALA A 554 7.06 3.17 -37.80
CA ALA A 554 6.74 3.98 -36.63
C ALA A 554 7.99 4.70 -36.07
N ASN A 555 9.12 4.00 -35.98
CA ASN A 555 10.37 4.58 -35.51
C ASN A 555 10.84 5.76 -36.36
N PHE A 556 10.82 5.63 -37.70
CA PHE A 556 11.27 6.71 -38.57
C PHE A 556 10.24 7.85 -38.73
N GLU A 557 8.95 7.61 -38.44
CA GLU A 557 7.99 8.72 -38.26
C GLU A 557 8.36 9.54 -37.01
N LEU A 558 8.64 8.87 -35.89
CA LEU A 558 9.11 9.53 -34.65
C LEU A 558 10.47 10.22 -34.83
N ALA A 559 11.39 9.63 -35.62
CA ALA A 559 12.67 10.25 -35.95
C ALA A 559 12.48 11.57 -36.73
N ALA A 560 11.53 11.61 -37.66
CA ALA A 560 11.21 12.83 -38.40
C ALA A 560 10.68 13.93 -37.47
N ASP A 561 9.80 13.58 -36.53
CA ASP A 561 9.27 14.50 -35.53
C ASP A 561 10.37 15.00 -34.58
N HIS A 562 11.26 14.12 -34.14
CA HIS A 562 12.42 14.48 -33.32
C HIS A 562 13.30 15.53 -34.00
N LEU A 563 13.65 15.29 -35.28
CA LEU A 563 14.53 16.17 -36.05
C LEU A 563 13.86 17.51 -36.36
N ALA A 564 12.58 17.47 -36.77
CA ALA A 564 11.79 18.68 -37.02
C ALA A 564 11.59 19.49 -35.74
N TRP A 565 11.37 18.81 -34.61
CA TRP A 565 11.37 19.45 -33.31
C TRP A 565 12.74 20.09 -33.09
N LEU A 566 13.84 19.32 -33.03
CA LEU A 566 15.19 19.78 -32.69
C LEU A 566 15.58 21.08 -33.40
N SER A 567 15.38 21.15 -34.71
CA SER A 567 15.51 22.37 -35.51
C SER A 567 14.90 22.15 -36.89
N ALA A 568 13.76 22.81 -37.15
CA ALA A 568 12.97 22.61 -38.37
C ALA A 568 13.75 22.93 -39.65
N ASP A 569 14.58 23.97 -39.65
CA ASP A 569 15.37 24.36 -40.82
C ASP A 569 16.65 23.52 -40.95
N GLU A 570 17.34 23.30 -39.82
CA GLU A 570 18.63 22.64 -39.84
C GLU A 570 18.53 21.16 -40.17
N PHE A 571 17.46 20.46 -39.77
CA PHE A 571 17.32 19.01 -40.03
C PHE A 571 16.22 18.68 -41.05
N ALA A 572 15.77 19.67 -41.83
CA ALA A 572 14.68 19.52 -42.80
C ALA A 572 14.85 18.31 -43.74
N ASP A 573 16.00 18.22 -44.43
CA ASP A 573 16.26 17.12 -45.38
C ASP A 573 16.28 15.75 -44.69
N ALA A 574 16.93 15.63 -43.54
CA ALA A 574 16.99 14.38 -42.78
C ALA A 574 15.60 13.96 -42.28
N ALA A 575 14.77 14.92 -41.82
CA ALA A 575 13.40 14.66 -41.43
C ALA A 575 12.53 14.20 -42.61
N ASP A 576 12.71 14.80 -43.81
CA ASP A 576 12.00 14.38 -45.02
C ASP A 576 12.41 12.96 -45.47
N HIS A 577 13.70 12.63 -45.37
CA HIS A 577 14.15 11.26 -45.63
C HIS A 577 13.58 10.27 -44.61
N ALA A 578 13.51 10.61 -43.32
CA ALA A 578 12.87 9.79 -42.30
C ALA A 578 11.37 9.55 -42.60
N ARG A 579 10.63 10.58 -43.02
CA ARG A 579 9.23 10.43 -43.47
C ARG A 579 9.10 9.49 -44.67
N ARG A 580 10.01 9.59 -45.66
CA ARG A 580 10.01 8.69 -46.82
C ARG A 580 10.22 7.23 -46.41
N ILE A 581 11.09 6.95 -45.43
CA ILE A 581 11.26 5.60 -44.87
C ILE A 581 9.93 5.12 -44.27
N SER A 582 9.28 5.96 -43.47
CA SER A 582 8.00 5.64 -42.84
C SER A 582 6.88 5.34 -43.85
N ASP A 583 6.73 6.19 -44.86
CA ASP A 583 5.72 6.05 -45.92
C ASP A 583 5.97 4.82 -46.79
N ALA A 584 7.24 4.54 -47.10
CA ALA A 584 7.64 3.34 -47.82
C ALA A 584 7.30 2.09 -47.01
N ALA A 585 7.64 2.04 -45.71
CA ALA A 585 7.29 0.92 -44.84
C ALA A 585 5.78 0.68 -44.79
N LYS A 586 4.97 1.75 -44.71
CA LYS A 586 3.50 1.67 -44.72
C LYS A 586 2.99 1.09 -46.04
N SER A 587 3.53 1.59 -47.15
CA SER A 587 3.20 1.10 -48.50
C SER A 587 3.54 -0.37 -48.67
N VAL A 588 4.72 -0.79 -48.21
CA VAL A 588 5.18 -2.18 -48.25
C VAL A 588 4.32 -3.06 -47.34
N GLN A 589 3.86 -2.58 -46.18
CA GLN A 589 2.96 -3.36 -45.30
C GLN A 589 1.64 -3.71 -46.01
N PHE A 590 1.06 -2.77 -46.76
CA PHE A 590 -0.13 -3.06 -47.57
C PHE A 590 0.17 -3.99 -48.75
N GLN A 591 1.34 -3.87 -49.38
CA GLN A 591 1.77 -4.82 -50.41
C GLN A 591 1.94 -6.22 -49.85
N LEU A 592 2.56 -6.35 -48.68
CA LEU A 592 2.75 -7.60 -47.95
C LEU A 592 1.40 -8.26 -47.63
N ALA A 593 0.46 -7.52 -47.06
CA ALA A 593 -0.88 -8.03 -46.77
C ALA A 593 -1.56 -8.61 -48.02
N ARG A 594 -1.45 -7.91 -49.16
CA ARG A 594 -1.96 -8.38 -50.46
C ARG A 594 -1.19 -9.59 -50.99
N ALA A 595 0.13 -9.61 -50.83
CA ALA A 595 1.00 -10.68 -51.30
C ALA A 595 0.72 -11.99 -50.55
N VAL A 596 0.59 -11.94 -49.22
CA VAL A 596 0.21 -13.07 -48.37
C VAL A 596 -1.19 -13.56 -48.73
N ALA A 597 -2.17 -12.67 -48.88
CA ALA A 597 -3.54 -13.03 -49.23
C ALA A 597 -3.66 -13.68 -50.63
N ARG A 598 -2.83 -13.24 -51.60
CA ARG A 598 -2.89 -13.70 -53.01
C ARG A 598 -1.85 -14.78 -53.34
N ARG A 599 -0.93 -15.10 -52.41
CA ARG A 599 0.23 -15.97 -52.62
C ARG A 599 1.06 -15.58 -53.86
N ARG A 600 1.40 -14.29 -53.98
CA ARG A 600 2.26 -13.75 -55.06
C ARG A 600 3.31 -12.82 -54.48
N PHE A 601 4.59 -13.16 -54.61
CA PHE A 601 5.68 -12.52 -53.86
C PHE A 601 6.70 -11.77 -54.72
N GLU A 602 6.70 -11.96 -56.05
CA GLU A 602 7.64 -11.32 -57.00
C GLU A 602 7.78 -9.79 -56.86
N PRO A 603 6.73 -9.00 -56.56
CA PRO A 603 6.86 -7.54 -56.42
C PRO A 603 7.65 -7.07 -55.18
N LEU A 604 7.99 -7.96 -54.24
CA LEU A 604 8.49 -7.59 -52.91
C LEU A 604 10.00 -7.38 -52.85
N GLN A 605 10.77 -7.92 -53.81
CA GLN A 605 12.23 -7.91 -53.76
C GLN A 605 12.84 -6.51 -53.80
N ALA A 606 12.23 -5.58 -54.55
CA ALA A 606 12.66 -4.18 -54.66
C ALA A 606 11.75 -3.22 -53.88
N ALA A 607 10.78 -3.74 -53.12
CA ALA A 607 9.75 -2.91 -52.49
C ALA A 607 10.30 -2.01 -51.37
N LEU A 608 11.44 -2.39 -50.78
CA LEU A 608 12.12 -1.67 -49.71
C LEU A 608 13.24 -0.74 -50.22
N ASP A 609 13.60 -0.76 -51.51
CA ASP A 609 14.66 0.08 -52.07
C ASP A 609 14.44 1.57 -51.79
N PRO A 610 13.22 2.15 -51.94
CA PRO A 610 13.00 3.56 -51.61
C PRO A 610 13.28 3.90 -50.15
N ALA A 611 12.99 2.98 -49.22
CA ALA A 611 13.26 3.14 -47.80
C ALA A 611 14.76 3.01 -47.51
N ALA A 612 15.43 2.03 -48.13
CA ALA A 612 16.86 1.83 -47.99
C ALA A 612 17.66 3.04 -48.52
N ASP A 613 17.33 3.54 -49.70
CA ASP A 613 17.98 4.73 -50.28
C ASP A 613 17.74 5.98 -49.43
N ALA A 614 16.51 6.15 -48.91
CA ALA A 614 16.19 7.25 -48.00
C ALA A 614 16.97 7.16 -46.68
N TRP A 615 17.23 5.96 -46.17
CA TRP A 615 18.08 5.77 -44.98
C TRP A 615 19.52 6.22 -45.25
N ASP A 616 20.12 5.81 -46.37
CA ASP A 616 21.49 6.22 -46.72
C ASP A 616 21.60 7.76 -46.83
N LEU A 617 20.61 8.39 -47.47
CA LEU A 617 20.54 9.85 -47.61
C LEU A 617 20.31 10.56 -46.26
N MET A 618 19.44 10.02 -45.41
CA MET A 618 19.20 10.52 -44.06
C MET A 618 20.49 10.49 -43.24
N MET A 619 21.21 9.37 -43.23
CA MET A 619 22.44 9.22 -42.45
C MET A 619 23.57 10.11 -42.97
N ALA A 620 23.68 10.28 -44.29
CA ALA A 620 24.62 11.23 -44.89
C ALA A 620 24.29 12.69 -44.48
N SER A 621 23.02 13.08 -44.54
CA SER A 621 22.57 14.42 -44.13
C SER A 621 22.84 14.69 -42.65
N LEU A 622 22.62 13.71 -41.78
CA LEU A 622 22.88 13.84 -40.34
C LEU A 622 24.38 13.91 -40.02
N ALA A 623 25.22 13.18 -40.76
CA ALA A 623 26.68 13.19 -40.57
C ALA A 623 27.31 14.60 -40.74
N GLU A 624 26.66 15.47 -41.52
CA GLU A 624 27.12 16.84 -41.75
C GLU A 624 26.68 17.82 -40.66
N ARG A 625 25.72 17.44 -39.80
CA ARG A 625 24.95 18.36 -38.94
C ARG A 625 25.01 18.02 -37.44
N ILE A 626 25.31 16.78 -37.08
CA ILE A 626 25.31 16.25 -35.71
C ILE A 626 26.70 16.14 -35.11
#